data_AF-A0A958KK83-F1
#
_entry.id   AF-A0A958KK83-F1
#
_cell.length_a   1.000
_cell.length_b   1.000
_cell.length_c   1.000
_cell.angle_alpha   90.00
_cell.angle_beta   90.00
_cell.angle_gamma   90.00
#
_symmetry.space_group_name_H-M   'P 1'
#
loop_
_entity.id
_entity.type
_entity.pdbx_description
1 polymer ?
#
loop_
_entity_poly.entity_id
_entity_poly.type
_entity_poly.pdbx_seq_one_letter_code
_entity_poly.pdbx_strand_id
1 'polypeptide(L)' 'MSVSLTAGDRVVRNGTTGPLGTVQKVRVERIRESLKENLEGKEPPGVTITVLWDNGTSSHFVPHALSKVD' A
#
# COMPACT_ATOMS: atom_id res chain seq x y z
N MET A 1 7.14 10.67 -8.74
CA MET A 1 8.02 9.96 -7.80
C MET A 1 7.17 8.92 -7.09
N SER A 2 7.46 7.62 -7.24
CA SER A 2 6.79 6.59 -6.43
C SER A 2 7.40 6.61 -5.05
N VAL A 3 6.68 7.15 -4.06
CA VAL A 3 7.16 7.18 -2.67
C VAL A 3 7.07 5.76 -2.12
N SER A 4 8.21 5.23 -1.67
CA SER A 4 8.26 3.96 -0.93
C SER A 4 7.73 4.21 0.48
N LEU A 5 6.56 3.66 0.77
CA LEU A 5 5.95 3.71 2.10
C LEU A 5 6.48 2.58 2.98
N THR A 6 6.70 2.88 4.27
CA THR A 6 7.22 1.97 5.29
C THR A 6 6.37 2.03 6.56
N ALA A 7 6.48 1.01 7.41
CA ALA A 7 5.76 1.01 8.69
C ALA A 7 6.21 2.18 9.58
N GLY A 8 5.26 2.89 10.16
CA GLY A 8 5.47 4.12 10.92
C GLY A 8 5.25 5.40 10.11
N ASP A 9 5.26 5.33 8.77
CA ASP A 9 5.02 6.51 7.94
C ASP A 9 3.62 7.08 8.16
N ARG A 10 3.56 8.42 8.21
CA ARG A 10 2.32 9.16 8.26
C ARG A 10 1.80 9.39 6.86
N VAL A 11 0.52 9.13 6.63
CA VAL A 11 -0.09 9.12 5.29
C VAL A 11 -1.47 9.77 5.28
N VAL A 12 -1.86 10.24 4.11
CA VAL A 12 -3.21 10.66 3.76
C VAL A 12 -3.66 9.91 2.50
N ARG A 13 -4.96 9.63 2.39
CA ARG A 13 -5.53 9.04 1.18
C ARG A 13 -5.65 10.10 0.08
N ASN A 14 -5.13 9.77 -1.11
CA ASN A 14 -5.18 10.65 -2.27
C ASN A 14 -6.62 10.91 -2.72
N GLY A 15 -6.92 12.18 -3.02
CA GLY A 15 -8.24 12.58 -3.52
C GLY A 15 -9.35 12.65 -2.47
N THR A 16 -9.02 12.55 -1.18
CA THR A 16 -10.00 12.68 -0.08
C THR A 16 -9.50 13.60 1.02
N THR A 17 -10.37 14.45 1.57
CA THR A 17 -10.13 15.21 2.82
C THR A 17 -10.47 14.33 4.04
N GLY A 18 -9.81 13.18 4.11
CA GLY A 18 -10.00 12.21 5.18
C GLY A 18 -9.08 12.44 6.39
N PRO A 19 -9.22 11.61 7.44
CA PRO A 19 -8.27 11.59 8.55
C PRO A 19 -6.87 11.19 8.06
N LEU A 20 -5.85 11.63 8.78
CA LEU A 20 -4.50 11.10 8.61
C LEU A 20 -4.47 9.64 9.13
N GLY A 21 -3.51 8.85 8.64
CA GLY A 21 -3.24 7.49 9.14
C GLY A 21 -1.76 7.15 9.23
N THR A 22 -1.41 6.14 10.01
CA THR A 22 -0.06 5.58 10.12
C THR A 22 -0.03 4.24 9.41
N VAL A 23 0.97 4.03 8.58
CA VAL A 23 1.24 2.71 7.99
C VAL A 23 1.63 1.75 9.11
N GLN A 24 0.81 0.73 9.35
CA GLN A 24 1.16 -0.34 10.29
C GLN A 24 2.04 -1.40 9.64
N LYS A 25 1.73 -1.76 8.39
CA LYS A 25 2.37 -2.89 7.72
C LYS A 25 2.36 -2.71 6.21
N VAL A 26 3.45 -3.13 5.58
CA VAL A 26 3.57 -3.26 4.13
C VAL A 26 3.78 -4.72 3.81
N ARG A 27 2.92 -5.29 2.96
CA ARG A 27 2.98 -6.68 2.51
C ARG A 27 3.20 -6.70 1.01
N VAL A 28 4.29 -7.32 0.58
CA VAL A 28 4.59 -7.55 -0.84
C VAL A 28 4.22 -8.99 -1.16
N GLU A 29 3.16 -9.18 -1.94
CA GLU A 29 2.76 -10.49 -2.44
C GLU A 29 3.60 -10.82 -3.68
N ARG A 30 4.52 -11.78 -3.53
CA ARG A 30 5.18 -12.39 -4.68
C ARG A 30 4.20 -13.36 -5.33
N ILE A 31 3.94 -13.18 -6.61
CA ILE A 31 3.23 -14.16 -7.42
C ILE A 31 4.03 -15.47 -7.35
N ARG A 32 3.36 -16.58 -7.01
CA ARG A 32 3.99 -17.90 -6.96
C ARG A 32 4.52 -18.26 -8.34
N GLU A 33 5.77 -18.68 -8.41
CA GLU A 33 6.41 -19.07 -9.66
C GLU A 33 5.76 -20.28 -10.33
N SER A 34 4.93 -21.05 -9.61
CA SER A 34 4.21 -22.22 -10.14
C SER A 34 3.01 -21.89 -11.03
N LEU A 35 2.70 -20.61 -11.28
CA LEU A 35 1.69 -20.15 -12.25
C LEU A 35 2.32 -19.66 -13.56
N LYS A 36 3.60 -19.97 -13.81
CA LYS A 36 4.42 -19.41 -14.90
C LYS A 36 4.12 -19.93 -16.32
N GLU A 37 3.14 -20.80 -16.55
CA GLU A 37 2.86 -21.27 -17.92
C GLU A 37 1.74 -20.52 -18.65
N ASN A 38 1.01 -19.60 -18.01
CA ASN A 38 -0.13 -18.92 -18.67
C ASN A 38 -0.15 -17.38 -18.61
N LEU A 39 0.88 -16.74 -18.07
CA LEU A 39 0.97 -15.28 -18.01
C LEU A 39 2.36 -14.82 -18.43
N GLU A 40 2.62 -14.85 -19.74
CA GLU A 40 3.68 -14.07 -20.34
C GLU A 40 3.42 -12.58 -20.08
N GLY A 41 4.07 -12.01 -19.06
CA GLY A 41 4.22 -10.56 -18.95
C GLY A 41 4.03 -9.96 -17.56
N LYS A 42 5.13 -9.86 -16.81
CA LYS A 42 5.49 -8.71 -15.96
C LYS A 42 4.36 -8.07 -15.12
N GLU A 43 3.57 -8.82 -14.36
CA GLU A 43 2.82 -8.18 -13.27
C GLU A 43 3.79 -7.84 -12.13
N PRO A 44 3.94 -6.55 -11.75
CA PRO A 44 4.73 -6.18 -10.59
C PRO A 44 4.14 -6.84 -9.34
N PRO A 45 4.96 -7.21 -8.33
CA PRO A 45 4.45 -7.84 -7.13
C PRO A 45 3.38 -6.95 -6.50
N GLY A 46 2.23 -7.54 -6.14
CA GLY A 46 1.13 -6.82 -5.50
C GLY A 46 1.60 -6.28 -4.16
N VAL A 47 1.58 -4.96 -3.98
CA VAL A 47 1.92 -4.33 -2.70
C VAL A 47 0.64 -3.88 -2.01
N THR A 48 0.42 -4.39 -0.80
CA THR A 48 -0.70 -4.02 0.06
C THR A 48 -0.17 -3.35 1.32
N ILE A 49 -0.71 -2.18 1.63
CA ILE A 49 -0.36 -1.34 2.77
C ILE A 49 -1.54 -1.31 3.73
N THR A 50 -1.31 -1.70 4.97
CA THR A 50 -2.29 -1.57 6.06
C THR A 50 -2.05 -0.24 6.78
N VAL A 51 -3.08 0.59 6.84
CA VAL A 51 -3.05 1.90 7.50
C VAL A 51 -4.02 1.89 8.68
N LEU A 52 -3.58 2.39 9.83
CA LEU A 52 -4.42 2.75 10.96
C LEU A 52 -4.68 4.25 10.93
N TRP A 53 -5.93 4.62 10.71
CA TRP A 53 -6.39 6.01 10.70
C TRP A 53 -6.57 6.53 12.12
N ASP A 54 -6.43 7.85 12.33
CA ASP A 54 -6.58 8.47 13.66
C ASP A 54 -7.98 8.35 14.25
N ASN A 55 -8.97 8.06 13.41
CA ASN A 55 -10.33 7.74 13.87
C ASN A 55 -10.46 6.30 14.42
N GLY A 56 -9.36 5.55 14.52
CA GLY A 56 -9.31 4.18 15.02
C GLY A 56 -9.61 3.10 13.98
N THR A 57 -9.95 3.46 12.74
CA THR A 57 -10.26 2.49 11.68
C THR A 57 -8.99 1.99 10.99
N SER A 58 -8.99 0.72 10.58
CA SER A 58 -7.91 0.14 9.78
C SER A 58 -8.38 -0.13 8.35
N SER A 59 -7.49 0.04 7.38
CA SER A 59 -7.81 -0.11 5.96
C SER A 59 -6.60 -0.59 5.15
N HIS A 60 -6.86 -1.18 3.99
CA HIS A 60 -5.84 -1.71 3.08
C HIS A 60 -5.81 -0.91 1.79
N PHE A 61 -4.61 -0.54 1.33
CA PHE A 61 -4.39 0.26 0.14
C PHE A 61 -3.24 -0.25 -0.70
N VAL A 62 -3.29 0.12 -1.97
CA VAL A 62 -2.15 0.07 -2.87
C VAL A 62 -1.29 1.33 -2.69
N PRO A 63 0.04 1.27 -2.90
CA PRO A 63 0.95 2.39 -2.60
C PRO A 63 0.57 3.72 -3.25
N HIS A 64 0.03 3.70 -4.46
CA HIS A 64 -0.33 4.91 -5.22
C HIS A 64 -1.63 5.59 -4.71
N ALA A 65 -2.40 4.93 -3.84
CA ALA A 65 -3.61 5.51 -3.25
C ALA A 65 -3.31 6.40 -2.03
N LEU A 66 -2.06 6.44 -1.57
CA LEU A 66 -1.62 7.16 -0.39
C LEU A 66 -0.51 8.15 -0.73
N SER A 67 -0.46 9.27 -0.01
CA SER A 67 0.66 10.19 -0.01
C SER A 67 1.25 10.26 1.40
N LYS A 68 2.57 10.23 1.50
CA LYS A 68 3.27 10.47 2.77
C LYS A 68 3.09 11.93 3.19
N VAL A 69 2.87 12.12 4.47
CA VAL A 69 2.85 13.41 5.16
C VAL A 69 4.09 13.41 6.05
N ASP A 70 4.96 14.42 5.89
CA ASP A 70 6.17 14.57 6.72
C ASP A 70 5.81 14.87 8.18
#